data_AF-A0A2E2Z785-F1
#
_entry.id   AF-A0A2E2Z785-F1
#
_cell.length_a   1.000
_cell.length_b   1.000
_cell.length_c   1.000
_cell.angle_alpha   90.00
_cell.angle_beta   90.00
_cell.angle_gamma   90.00
#
_symmetry.space_group_name_H-M   'P 1'
#
loop_
_entity.id
_entity.type
_entity.pdbx_description
1 polymer ?
#
loop_
_entity_poly.entity_id
_entity_poly.type
_entity_poly.pdbx_seq_one_letter_code
_entity_poly.pdbx_strand_id
1 'polypeptide(L)' 'MEIIAAVLGMFSFDNQVFFNTANTQMKDGYEWYYVGKQVPDGNPAITIKPQSGGEYILWKLKK' A
#
# COMPACT_ATOMS: atom_id res chain seq x y z
N MET A 1 -2.82 -11.40 -22.49
CA MET A 1 -2.25 -12.26 -21.44
C MET A 1 -0.78 -11.90 -21.17
N GLU A 2 0.09 -11.95 -22.18
CA GLU A 2 1.53 -11.68 -22.03
C GLU A 2 1.86 -10.26 -21.54
N ILE A 3 1.19 -9.23 -22.07
CA ILE A 3 1.40 -7.83 -21.64
C ILE A 3 1.04 -7.65 -20.16
N ILE A 4 -0.02 -8.29 -19.67
CA ILE A 4 -0.44 -8.19 -18.26
C ILE A 4 0.62 -8.82 -17.36
N ALA A 5 1.15 -9.99 -17.72
CA ALA A 5 2.21 -10.64 -16.97
C ALA A 5 3.49 -9.79 -16.92
N ALA A 6 3.86 -9.16 -18.03
CA ALA A 6 5.01 -8.25 -18.09
C ALA A 6 4.80 -7.02 -17.19
N VAL A 7 3.62 -6.38 -17.25
CA VAL A 7 3.28 -5.22 -16.41
C VAL A 7 3.30 -5.59 -14.93
N LEU A 8 2.70 -6.72 -14.56
CA LEU A 8 2.71 -7.20 -13.17
C LEU A 8 4.11 -7.55 -12.68
N GLY A 9 4.95 -8.12 -13.54
CA GLY A 9 6.34 -8.44 -13.23
C GLY A 9 7.17 -7.20 -12.93
N MET A 10 7.11 -6.19 -13.80
CA MET A 10 7.78 -4.90 -13.60
C MET A 10 7.27 -4.20 -12.34
N PHE A 11 5.94 -4.14 -12.15
CA PHE A 11 5.34 -3.55 -10.95
C PHE A 11 5.80 -4.25 -9.66
N SER A 12 5.86 -5.59 -9.67
CA SER A 12 6.31 -6.36 -8.49
C SER A 12 7.79 -6.16 -8.20
N PHE A 13 8.62 -6.04 -9.23
CA PHE A 13 10.04 -5.79 -9.08
C PHE A 13 10.31 -4.40 -8.49
N ASP A 14 9.68 -3.37 -9.05
CA ASP A 14 9.83 -1.99 -8.56
C ASP A 14 9.31 -1.80 -7.13
N ASN A 15 8.36 -2.63 -6.71
CA ASN A 15 7.73 -2.57 -5.38
C ASN A 15 8.13 -3.74 -4.46
N GLN A 16 9.23 -4.44 -4.74
CA GLN A 16 9.63 -5.65 -4.02
C GLN A 16 9.76 -5.43 -2.50
N VAL A 17 10.33 -4.31 -2.08
CA VAL A 17 10.49 -3.95 -0.65
C VAL A 17 9.13 -3.82 0.04
N PHE A 18 8.18 -3.14 -0.60
CA PHE A 18 6.82 -2.99 -0.07
C PHE A 18 6.16 -4.36 0.13
N PHE A 19 6.21 -5.25 -0.87
CA PHE A 19 5.60 -6.58 -0.75
C PHE A 19 6.26 -7.45 0.32
N ASN A 20 7.58 -7.40 0.44
CA ASN A 20 8.29 -8.14 1.49
C ASN A 20 7.88 -7.65 2.88
N THR A 21 7.83 -6.33 3.09
CA THR A 21 7.38 -5.72 4.35
C THR A 21 5.92 -6.07 4.64
N ALA A 22 5.03 -5.93 3.67
CA ALA A 22 3.61 -6.24 3.82
C ALA A 22 3.39 -7.72 4.17
N ASN A 23 4.12 -8.64 3.54
CA ASN A 23 4.05 -10.08 3.85
C ASN A 23 4.49 -10.39 5.29
N THR A 24 5.57 -9.75 5.76
CA THR A 24 6.01 -9.90 7.16
C THR A 24 4.95 -9.37 8.13
N GLN A 25 4.41 -8.18 7.86
CA GLN A 25 3.34 -7.58 8.66
C GLN A 25 2.10 -8.50 8.74
N MET A 26 1.69 -9.08 7.60
CA MET A 26 0.57 -10.02 7.58
C MET A 26 0.85 -11.30 8.38
N LYS A 27 2.08 -11.83 8.32
CA LYS A 27 2.50 -12.97 9.16
C LYS A 27 2.50 -12.65 10.65
N ASP A 28 2.80 -11.40 11.01
CA ASP A 28 2.77 -10.91 12.39
C ASP A 28 1.35 -10.60 12.90
N GLY A 29 0.32 -10.88 12.09
CA GLY A 29 -1.09 -10.74 12.41
C GLY A 29 -1.67 -9.37 12.10
N TYR A 30 -0.99 -8.54 11.31
CA TYR A 30 -1.55 -7.28 10.84
C TYR A 30 -2.40 -7.47 9.58
N GLU A 31 -3.40 -6.62 9.41
CA GLU A 31 -4.27 -6.58 8.25
C GLU A 31 -4.41 -5.15 7.71
N TRP A 32 -4.61 -5.05 6.41
CA TRP A 32 -4.87 -3.78 5.74
C TRP A 32 -6.36 -3.50 5.71
N TYR A 33 -6.76 -2.42 6.38
CA TYR A 33 -8.16 -1.98 6.45
C TYR A 33 -8.40 -0.79 5.55
N TYR A 34 -9.45 -0.86 4.73
CA TYR A 34 -9.96 0.32 4.05
C TYR A 34 -10.63 1.25 5.07
N VAL A 35 -10.16 2.49 5.16
CA VAL A 35 -10.64 3.48 6.14
C VAL A 35 -11.34 4.67 5.49
N GLY A 36 -11.50 4.67 4.16
CA GLY A 36 -11.95 5.84 3.41
C GLY A 36 -10.91 6.97 3.43
N LYS A 37 -11.27 8.13 2.87
CA LYS A 37 -10.36 9.28 2.80
C LYS A 37 -10.13 9.88 4.18
N GLN A 38 -8.92 9.75 4.71
CA GLN A 38 -8.52 10.30 6.01
C GLN A 38 -7.17 11.00 5.92
N VAL A 39 -6.90 11.93 6.85
CA VAL A 39 -5.57 12.56 6.99
C VAL A 39 -4.61 11.51 7.58
N PRO A 40 -3.35 11.43 7.12
CA PRO A 40 -2.37 10.51 7.71
C PRO A 40 -2.21 10.75 9.21
N ASP A 41 -2.24 9.69 10.01
CA ASP A 41 -2.22 9.76 11.48
C ASP A 41 -0.97 9.13 12.12
N GLY A 42 0.06 8.88 11.31
CA GLY A 42 1.35 8.33 11.75
C GLY A 42 1.42 6.80 11.81
N ASN A 43 0.31 6.09 11.67
CA ASN A 43 0.34 4.64 11.50
C ASN A 43 0.78 4.25 10.08
N PRO A 44 1.32 3.04 9.87
CA PRO A 44 1.60 2.53 8.53
C PRO A 44 0.33 2.57 7.67
N ALA A 45 0.39 3.32 6.57
CA ALA A 45 -0.73 3.58 5.69
C ALA A 45 -0.26 3.75 4.24
N ILE A 46 -1.14 3.48 3.29
CA ILE A 46 -0.88 3.81 1.88
C ILE A 46 -1.30 5.26 1.66
N THR A 47 -0.31 6.15 1.59
CA THR A 47 -0.51 7.59 1.40
C THR A 47 -0.65 7.96 -0.07
N ILE A 48 -1.57 8.85 -0.37
CA ILE A 48 -1.77 9.46 -1.68
C ILE A 48 -1.48 10.95 -1.56
N LYS A 49 -0.52 11.42 -2.37
CA LYS A 49 -0.13 12.82 -2.49
C LYS A 49 -0.66 13.36 -3.82
N PRO A 50 -1.87 13.93 -3.86
CA PRO A 50 -2.43 14.48 -5.09
C PRO A 50 -1.65 15.73 -5.51
N GLN A 51 -1.69 16.07 -6.80
CA GLN A 51 -1.09 17.31 -7.32
C GLN A 51 -1.74 18.58 -6.74
N SER A 52 -3.00 18.49 -6.33
CA SER A 52 -3.75 19.56 -5.67
C SER A 52 -4.57 18.98 -4.52
N GLY A 53 -4.60 19.72 -3.41
CA GLY A 53 -5.21 19.28 -2.15
C GLY A 53 -4.21 18.66 -1.17
N GLY A 54 -4.72 18.24 -0.01
CA GLY A 54 -3.90 17.63 1.05
C GLY A 54 -3.61 16.15 0.80
N GLU A 55 -2.50 15.68 1.37
CA GLU A 55 -2.17 14.27 1.48
C GLU A 55 -3.27 13.52 2.26
N TYR A 56 -3.62 12.32 1.78
CA TYR A 56 -4.63 11.49 2.42
C TYR A 56 -4.26 10.01 2.34
N ILE A 57 -4.89 9.21 3.18
CA ILE A 57 -4.82 7.75 3.16
C ILE A 57 -6.17 7.16 2.77
N LEU A 58 -6.15 5.95 2.22
CA LEU A 58 -7.35 5.12 2.00
C LEU A 58 -7.27 3.79 2.74
N TRP A 59 -6.06 3.31 3.00
CA TRP A 59 -5.78 2.03 3.64
C TRP A 59 -4.83 2.24 4.81
N LYS A 60 -5.12 1.56 5.91
CA LYS A 60 -4.35 1.62 7.14
C LYS A 60 -4.04 0.21 7.62
N LEU A 61 -2.81 -0.03 8.03
CA LEU A 61 -2.43 -1.28 8.68
C LEU A 61 -2.93 -1.25 10.13
N LYS A 62 -3.64 -2.30 10.55
CA LYS A 62 -4.06 -2.51 11.93
C LYS A 62 -3.77 -3.94 12.34
N LYS A 63 -3.69 -4.20 13.64
CA LYS A 63 -3.68 -5.54 14.20
C LYS A 63 -5.07 -5.87 14.73
#